data_AF-A0A6L9Z4I6-F1
#
_entry.id   AF-A0A6L9Z4I6-F1
#
_cell.length_a   1.000
_cell.length_b   1.000
_cell.length_c   1.000
_cell.angle_alpha   90.00
_cell.angle_beta   90.00
_cell.angle_gamma   90.00
#
_symmetry.space_group_name_H-M   'P 1'
#
loop_
_entity.id
_entity.type
_entity.pdbx_description
1 polymer ?
#
loop_
_entity_poly.entity_id
_entity_poly.type
_entity_poly.pdbx_seq_one_letter_code
_entity_poly.pdbx_strand_id
1 'polypeptide(L)'
;FNKRLYTHLQNTLPEWDYQTPNEFMVVRTCTQLLNFLVVESPKRPNHYTFVDLITNLGTTITTGLLLKIVLICRKVKPYLEKRFSILFNHYESETRNSVPWLVPSLENLNIALSVHFGSADISCLNQIM
;
A
#
# COMPACT_ATOMS: atom_id res chain seq x y z
N PHE A 1 -14.79 -5.42 -6.28
CA PHE A 1 -13.42 -4.87 -6.40
C PHE A 1 -12.95 -4.72 -7.85
N ASN A 2 -12.79 -5.80 -8.62
CA ASN A 2 -12.15 -5.79 -9.96
C ASN A 2 -12.65 -4.71 -10.94
N LYS A 3 -13.97 -4.52 -11.09
CA LYS A 3 -14.52 -3.48 -11.97
C LYS A 3 -14.08 -2.07 -11.54
N ARG A 4 -14.09 -1.78 -10.24
CA ARG A 4 -13.64 -0.48 -9.69
C ARG A 4 -12.15 -0.26 -9.96
N LEU A 5 -11.33 -1.29 -9.74
CA LEU A 5 -9.90 -1.23 -10.04
C LEU A 5 -9.63 -0.99 -11.52
N TYR A 6 -10.31 -1.75 -12.41
CA TYR A 6 -10.19 -1.59 -13.85
C TYR A 6 -10.55 -0.16 -14.29
N THR A 7 -11.70 0.35 -13.86
CA THR A 7 -12.12 1.72 -14.14
C THR A 7 -11.14 2.75 -13.58
N HIS A 8 -10.61 2.55 -12.38
CA HIS A 8 -9.60 3.43 -11.79
C HIS A 8 -8.33 3.49 -12.63
N LEU A 9 -7.83 2.34 -13.10
CA LEU A 9 -6.65 2.26 -13.95
C LEU A 9 -6.86 2.93 -15.31
N GLN A 10 -8.00 2.67 -15.97
CA GLN A 10 -8.36 3.30 -17.24
C GLN A 10 -8.42 4.84 -17.14
N ASN A 11 -8.87 5.36 -15.99
CA ASN A 11 -9.01 6.79 -15.78
C ASN A 11 -7.75 7.47 -15.18
N THR A 12 -6.67 6.74 -14.93
CA THR A 12 -5.50 7.27 -14.20
C THR A 12 -4.63 8.19 -15.06
N LEU A 13 -4.37 7.81 -16.32
CA LEU A 13 -3.52 8.52 -17.28
C LEU A 13 -3.99 8.25 -18.73
N PRO A 14 -5.28 8.49 -19.06
CA PRO A 14 -5.85 8.12 -20.37
C PRO A 14 -5.14 8.79 -21.55
N GLU A 15 -4.53 9.96 -21.33
CA GLU A 15 -3.79 10.70 -22.33
C GLU A 15 -2.47 10.02 -22.76
N TRP A 16 -2.08 8.94 -22.09
CA TRP A 16 -0.85 8.19 -22.35
C TRP A 16 -1.06 6.74 -22.82
N ASP A 17 -2.30 6.31 -23.09
CA ASP A 17 -2.63 4.90 -23.39
C ASP A 17 -1.88 4.31 -24.61
N TYR A 18 -1.51 5.17 -25.57
CA TYR A 18 -0.80 4.77 -26.79
C TYR A 18 0.72 4.99 -26.72
N GLN A 19 1.26 5.33 -25.55
CA GLN A 19 2.68 5.61 -25.35
C GLN A 19 3.38 4.48 -24.59
N THR A 20 4.66 4.25 -24.90
CA THR A 20 5.49 3.34 -24.12
C THR A 20 5.67 3.90 -22.70
N PRO A 21 5.41 3.11 -21.64
CA PRO A 21 5.55 3.59 -20.27
C PRO A 21 6.97 4.08 -19.98
N ASN A 22 7.09 5.34 -19.58
CA ASN A 22 8.34 5.90 -19.06
C ASN A 22 8.33 5.92 -17.52
N GLU A 23 9.46 6.27 -16.92
CA GLU A 23 9.61 6.27 -15.46
C GLU A 23 8.57 7.16 -14.75
N PHE A 24 8.28 8.34 -15.31
CA PHE A 24 7.29 9.25 -14.75
C PHE A 24 5.88 8.62 -14.73
N MET A 25 5.49 7.99 -15.84
CA MET A 25 4.20 7.30 -15.94
C MET A 25 4.11 6.15 -14.92
N VAL A 26 5.19 5.37 -14.75
CA VAL A 26 5.24 4.28 -13.76
C VAL A 26 5.07 4.82 -12.34
N VAL A 27 5.81 5.87 -11.96
CA VAL A 27 5.69 6.49 -10.63
C VAL A 27 4.26 7.01 -10.40
N ARG A 28 3.68 7.68 -11.40
CA ARG A 28 2.35 8.29 -11.31
C ARG A 28 1.26 7.23 -11.18
N THR A 29 1.30 6.18 -12.01
CA THR A 29 0.37 5.04 -11.94
C THR A 29 0.48 4.31 -10.61
N CYS A 30 1.69 4.00 -10.14
CA CYS A 30 1.88 3.33 -8.85
C CYS A 30 1.35 4.20 -7.69
N THR A 31 1.62 5.51 -7.72
CA THR A 31 1.10 6.44 -6.70
C THR A 31 -0.43 6.45 -6.70
N GLN A 32 -1.07 6.56 -7.87
CA GLN A 32 -2.53 6.57 -7.96
C GLN A 32 -3.17 5.25 -7.55
N LEU A 33 -2.50 4.13 -7.83
CA LEU A 33 -2.95 2.82 -7.39
C LEU A 33 -2.89 2.70 -5.86
N LEU A 34 -1.83 3.18 -5.22
CA LEU A 34 -1.73 3.21 -3.76
C LEU A 34 -2.81 4.09 -3.11
N ASN A 35 -3.19 5.21 -3.74
CA ASN A 35 -4.28 6.06 -3.28
C ASN A 35 -5.62 5.31 -3.27
N PHE A 36 -5.89 4.55 -4.33
CA PHE A 36 -7.11 3.77 -4.50
C PHE A 36 -7.18 2.58 -3.53
N LEU A 37 -6.05 1.90 -3.33
CA LEU A 37 -5.98 0.69 -2.51
C LEU A 37 -5.96 1.00 -1.01
N VAL A 38 -5.32 2.10 -0.58
CA VAL A 38 -5.10 2.42 0.84
C VAL A 38 -5.99 3.59 1.28
N VAL A 39 -5.58 4.81 0.94
CA VAL A 39 -6.31 6.05 1.23
C VAL A 39 -5.74 7.20 0.40
N GLU A 40 -6.61 8.04 -0.16
CA GLU A 40 -6.18 9.14 -1.02
C GLU A 40 -5.72 10.38 -0.24
N SER A 41 -6.45 10.79 0.79
CA SER A 41 -6.24 12.08 1.45
C SER A 41 -6.74 12.07 2.90
N PRO A 42 -6.07 12.79 3.82
CA PRO A 42 -6.57 12.96 5.19
C PRO A 42 -7.89 13.72 5.26
N LYS A 43 -8.20 14.59 4.27
CA LYS A 43 -9.45 15.37 4.24
C LYS A 43 -10.68 14.49 3.96
N ARG A 44 -10.48 13.35 3.29
CA ARG A 44 -11.52 12.38 2.91
C ARG A 44 -10.91 10.98 2.99
N PRO A 45 -10.77 10.41 4.19
CA PRO A 45 -10.09 9.13 4.37
C PRO A 45 -10.99 7.97 3.90
N ASN A 46 -11.28 7.90 2.60
CA ASN A 46 -12.03 6.81 2.00
C ASN A 46 -11.13 5.57 1.87
N HIS A 47 -11.00 4.84 2.97
CA HIS A 47 -10.13 3.66 3.07
C HIS A 47 -10.93 2.34 3.06
N TYR A 48 -12.18 2.38 2.62
CA TYR A 48 -13.05 1.19 2.49
C TYR A 48 -12.45 0.12 1.60
N THR A 49 -11.75 0.50 0.52
CA THR A 49 -11.06 -0.46 -0.35
C THR A 49 -9.99 -1.24 0.44
N PHE A 50 -9.24 -0.55 1.30
CA PHE A 50 -8.21 -1.17 2.12
C PHE A 50 -8.80 -2.14 3.15
N VAL A 51 -9.83 -1.69 3.85
CA VAL A 51 -10.53 -2.50 4.85
C VAL A 51 -11.17 -3.72 4.19
N ASP A 52 -11.83 -3.55 3.05
CA ASP A 52 -12.41 -4.66 2.27
C ASP A 52 -11.34 -5.70 1.89
N LEU A 53 -10.17 -5.26 1.43
CA LEU A 53 -9.06 -6.17 1.11
C LEU A 53 -8.57 -6.92 2.36
N ILE A 54 -8.38 -6.23 3.48
CA ILE A 54 -7.93 -6.87 4.72
C ILE A 54 -8.96 -7.85 5.25
N THR A 55 -10.24 -7.48 5.28
CA THR A 55 -11.31 -8.32 5.80
C THR A 55 -11.47 -9.58 4.98
N ASN A 56 -11.29 -9.51 3.65
CA ASN A 56 -11.51 -10.66 2.77
C ASN A 56 -10.24 -11.48 2.46
N LEU A 57 -9.06 -10.85 2.45
CA LEU A 57 -7.80 -11.50 2.06
C LEU A 57 -6.79 -11.63 3.22
N GLY A 58 -7.03 -10.92 4.32
CA GLY A 58 -6.08 -10.80 5.43
C GLY A 58 -5.00 -9.74 5.21
N THR A 59 -4.36 -9.33 6.30
CA THR A 59 -3.33 -8.28 6.30
C THR A 59 -2.07 -8.68 5.54
N THR A 60 -1.65 -9.94 5.63
CA THR A 60 -0.43 -10.43 4.98
C THR A 60 -0.54 -10.40 3.46
N ILE A 61 -1.63 -10.93 2.88
CA ILE A 61 -1.84 -10.93 1.42
C ILE A 61 -1.97 -9.49 0.90
N THR A 62 -2.75 -8.66 1.61
CA THR A 62 -2.93 -7.25 1.26
C THR A 62 -1.60 -6.48 1.30
N THR A 63 -0.78 -6.71 2.33
CA THR A 63 0.55 -6.10 2.43
C THR A 63 1.46 -6.58 1.31
N GLY A 64 1.43 -7.88 0.97
CA GLY A 64 2.18 -8.43 -0.15
C GLY A 64 1.81 -7.78 -1.49
N LEU A 65 0.52 -7.48 -1.72
CA LEU A 65 0.07 -6.71 -2.89
C LEU A 65 0.68 -5.31 -2.92
N LEU A 66 0.60 -4.57 -1.81
CA LEU A 66 1.14 -3.21 -1.72
C LEU A 66 2.67 -3.20 -1.90
N LEU A 67 3.36 -4.18 -1.31
CA LEU A 67 4.79 -4.36 -1.45
C LEU A 67 5.18 -4.62 -2.91
N LYS A 68 4.45 -5.48 -3.65
CA LYS A 68 4.70 -5.73 -5.07
C LYS A 68 4.63 -4.44 -5.90
N ILE A 69 3.68 -3.55 -5.61
CA ILE A 69 3.59 -2.23 -6.27
C ILE A 69 4.83 -1.38 -5.96
N VAL A 70 5.28 -1.35 -4.71
CA VAL A 70 6.50 -0.64 -4.33
C VAL A 70 7.75 -1.26 -4.97
N LEU A 71 7.80 -2.58 -5.15
CA LEU A 71 8.93 -3.24 -5.80
C LEU A 71 8.98 -2.97 -7.31
N ILE A 72 7.83 -2.79 -7.98
CA ILE A 72 7.76 -2.30 -9.37
C ILE A 72 8.36 -0.90 -9.47
N CYS A 73 8.08 -0.02 -8.50
CA CYS A 73 8.58 1.35 -8.49
C CYS A 73 9.06 1.77 -7.09
N ARG A 74 10.34 1.52 -6.78
CA ARG A 74 10.89 1.79 -5.43
C ARG A 74 10.73 3.25 -4.98
N LYS A 75 10.66 4.18 -5.94
CA LYS A 75 10.41 5.61 -5.68
C LYS A 75 9.07 5.87 -4.97
N VAL A 76 8.10 4.94 -5.05
CA VAL A 76 6.80 5.12 -4.37
C VAL A 76 6.77 4.63 -2.92
N LYS A 77 7.86 4.09 -2.37
CA LYS A 77 7.92 3.67 -0.95
C LYS A 77 7.47 4.80 0.02
N PRO A 78 7.99 6.04 -0.07
CA PRO A 78 7.56 7.12 0.82
C PRO A 78 6.07 7.47 0.67
N TYR A 79 5.49 7.22 -0.50
CA TYR A 79 4.07 7.45 -0.75
C TYR A 79 3.22 6.40 -0.02
N LEU A 80 3.64 5.13 -0.01
CA LEU A 80 2.98 4.08 0.75
C LEU A 80 3.01 4.39 2.25
N GLU A 81 4.19 4.74 2.77
CA GLU A 81 4.38 5.12 4.19
C GLU A 81 3.44 6.27 4.55
N LYS A 82 3.38 7.31 3.72
CA LYS A 82 2.45 8.42 3.89
C LYS A 82 0.98 7.99 3.92
N ARG A 83 0.57 6.97 3.15
CA ARG A 83 -0.82 6.47 3.15
C ARG A 83 -1.15 5.83 4.50
N PHE A 84 -0.22 5.07 5.07
CA PHE A 84 -0.40 4.50 6.40
C PHE A 84 -0.33 5.53 7.52
N SER A 85 0.50 6.58 7.40
CA SER A 85 0.47 7.70 8.34
C SER A 85 -0.90 8.39 8.37
N ILE A 86 -1.58 8.53 7.23
CA ILE A 86 -2.94 9.09 7.19
C ILE A 86 -3.92 8.18 7.94
N LEU A 87 -3.84 6.86 7.77
CA LEU A 87 -4.69 5.91 8.49
C LEU A 87 -4.41 5.94 9.99
N PHE A 88 -3.14 5.96 10.39
CA PHE A 88 -2.74 6.05 11.79
C PHE A 88 -3.31 7.32 12.44
N ASN A 89 -3.09 8.49 11.84
CA ASN A 89 -3.60 9.76 12.37
C ASN A 89 -5.13 9.81 12.41
N HIS A 90 -5.81 9.16 11.46
CA HIS A 90 -7.28 9.10 11.46
C HIS A 90 -7.85 8.34 12.67
N TYR A 91 -7.09 7.37 13.18
CA TYR A 91 -7.51 6.46 14.24
C TYR A 91 -6.71 6.61 15.54
N GLU A 92 -5.92 7.67 15.68
CA GLU A 92 -5.01 7.86 16.83
C GLU A 92 -5.74 7.95 18.17
N SER A 93 -6.97 8.46 18.17
CA SER A 93 -7.84 8.57 19.35
C SER A 93 -8.67 7.33 19.62
N GLU A 94 -8.70 6.38 18.69
CA GLU A 94 -9.56 5.20 18.77
C GLU A 94 -8.89 4.07 19.56
N THR A 95 -9.70 3.31 20.31
CA THR A 95 -9.17 2.15 21.02
C THR A 95 -8.86 1.02 20.05
N ARG A 96 -7.84 0.21 20.34
CA ARG A 96 -7.44 -0.94 19.51
C ARG A 96 -8.63 -1.85 19.15
N ASN A 97 -9.56 -2.06 20.07
CA ASN A 97 -10.72 -2.93 19.87
C ASN A 97 -11.72 -2.38 18.83
N SER A 98 -11.76 -1.05 18.65
CA SER A 98 -12.64 -0.42 17.67
C SER A 98 -12.10 -0.47 16.24
N VAL A 99 -10.78 -0.64 16.09
CA VAL A 99 -10.09 -0.71 14.78
C VAL A 99 -9.14 -1.92 14.75
N PRO A 100 -9.66 -3.15 14.86
CA PRO A 100 -8.84 -4.35 15.07
C PRO A 100 -7.90 -4.67 13.90
N TRP A 101 -8.15 -4.10 12.72
CA TRP A 101 -7.34 -4.29 11.52
C TRP A 101 -6.08 -3.41 11.48
N LEU A 102 -6.08 -2.24 12.13
CA LEU A 102 -5.03 -1.23 11.93
C LEU A 102 -3.67 -1.68 12.44
N VAL A 103 -3.60 -2.19 13.67
CA VAL A 103 -2.34 -2.66 14.27
C VAL A 103 -1.74 -3.81 13.47
N PRO A 104 -2.46 -4.91 13.17
CA PRO A 104 -1.94 -5.97 12.32
C PRO A 104 -1.48 -5.49 10.93
N SER A 105 -2.15 -4.50 10.33
CA SER A 105 -1.73 -3.93 9.05
C SER A 105 -0.42 -3.15 9.16
N LEU A 106 -0.23 -2.35 10.21
CA LEU A 106 1.00 -1.62 10.47
C LEU A 106 2.17 -2.57 10.75
N GLU A 107 1.94 -3.63 11.54
CA GLU A 107 2.94 -4.65 11.84
C GLU A 107 3.40 -5.39 10.58
N ASN A 108 2.44 -5.86 9.76
CA ASN A 108 2.76 -6.54 8.50
C ASN A 108 3.53 -5.61 7.54
N LEU A 109 3.11 -4.35 7.42
CA LEU A 109 3.81 -3.37 6.61
C LEU A 109 5.24 -3.14 7.12
N ASN A 110 5.43 -2.98 8.42
CA ASN A 110 6.73 -2.75 9.01
C ASN A 110 7.69 -3.93 8.75
N ILE A 111 7.22 -5.17 8.90
CA ILE A 111 7.99 -6.37 8.58
C ILE A 111 8.36 -6.37 7.09
N ALA A 112 7.38 -6.15 6.20
CA ALA A 112 7.60 -6.12 4.76
C ALA A 112 8.63 -5.05 4.35
N LEU A 113 8.54 -3.84 4.91
CA LEU A 113 9.48 -2.77 4.59
C LEU A 113 10.88 -3.06 5.16
N SER A 114 10.97 -3.63 6.36
CA SER A 114 12.24 -3.97 6.99
C SER A 114 12.98 -5.07 6.23
N VAL A 115 12.28 -6.11 5.79
CA VAL A 115 12.87 -7.22 5.02
C VAL A 115 13.36 -6.76 3.65
N HIS A 116 12.63 -5.87 2.97
CA HIS A 116 12.93 -5.49 1.59
C HIS A 116 13.76 -4.20 1.43
N PHE A 117 13.75 -3.32 2.42
CA PHE A 117 14.41 -2.01 2.35
C PHE A 117 15.25 -1.68 3.59
N GLY A 118 15.27 -2.56 4.60
CA GLY A 118 16.15 -2.40 5.76
C GLY A 118 17.60 -2.66 5.40
N SER A 119 18.50 -2.10 6.19
CA SER A 119 19.95 -2.36 6.14
C SER A 119 20.36 -3.55 7.03
N ALA A 120 19.39 -4.23 7.64
CA ALA A 120 19.63 -5.34 8.56
C ALA A 120 20.12 -6.57 7.78
N ASP A 121 21.31 -7.06 8.13
CA ASP A 121 21.85 -8.29 7.60
C ASP A 121 21.11 -9.49 8.22
N ILE A 122 20.16 -10.05 7.46
CA ILE A 122 19.37 -11.23 7.86
C ILE A 122 20.07 -12.55 7.56
N SER A 123 21.35 -12.53 7.11
CA SER A 123 22.13 -13.75 6.86
C SER A 123 22.23 -14.66 8.09
N CYS A 124 22.13 -14.10 9.30
CA CYS A 124 22.12 -14.86 10.54
C CYS A 124 20.88 -15.75 10.72
N LEU A 125 19.73 -15.39 10.14
CA LEU A 125 18.51 -16.20 10.21
C LEU A 125 18.57 -17.43 9.30
N ASN A 126 19.34 -17.36 8.21
CA ASN A 126 19.59 -18.49 7.32
C ASN A 126 20.44 -19.61 7.97
N GLN A 127 21.06 -19.35 9.12
CA GLN A 127 21.83 -20.35 9.87
C GLN A 127 20.99 -21.11 10.90
N ILE A 128 19.76 -20.66 11.17
CA ILE A 128 18.88 -21.22 12.22
C ILE A 128 17.73 -22.04 11.60
N MET A 129 17.52 -21.94 10.29
CA MET A 129 16.53 -22.71 9.52
C MET A 129 17.22 -23.78 8.67
#